data_AF-A0A1H9IY30-F1
#
_entry.id   AF-A0A1H9IY30-F1
#
_cell.length_a   1.000
_cell.length_b   1.000
_cell.length_c   1.000
_cell.angle_alpha   90.00
_cell.angle_beta   90.00
_cell.angle_gamma   90.00
#
_symmetry.space_group_name_H-M   'P 1'
#
loop_
_entity.id
_entity.type
_entity.pdbx_description
1 polymer ?
#
loop_
_entity_poly.entity_id
_entity_poly.type
_entity_poly.pdbx_seq_one_letter_code
_entity_poly.pdbx_strand_id
1 'polypeptide(L)'
;MTDVVPEIATADGPPRRGRPPVSEEQRQRQRLDISRHAVRLFAEQGVAGTSGEQIAQAAGVSERTFWRYFPHKESCVEPLLTRSVDAFCAVLRAWPADLELIDHLREAYTPVVDSSSDEDVDAVLDVVRLTHGEPALRAVYLMLHERAEAALVDVLARRLGQPSGAIDVRVQAAAMSAVLRVATDDVAQATVGGVTADMLDGHREQLARALSLVLRGLAQAVGG
;
A
#
# COMPACT_ATOMS: atom_id res chain seq x y z
N MET A 1 75.80 15.91 21.21
CA MET A 1 75.07 15.51 22.42
C MET A 1 73.60 15.67 22.09
N THR A 2 72.93 14.54 21.94
CA THR A 2 71.65 14.38 21.23
C THR A 2 70.50 15.12 21.90
N ASP A 3 69.68 15.70 21.03
CA ASP A 3 68.39 16.37 21.23
C ASP A 3 67.36 15.42 21.88
N VAL A 4 66.61 15.88 22.88
CA VAL A 4 65.47 15.14 23.45
C VAL A 4 64.29 16.09 23.59
N VAL A 5 63.46 16.10 22.55
CA VAL A 5 62.10 16.68 22.57
C VAL A 5 61.15 15.63 23.17
N PRO A 6 60.22 16.00 24.07
CA PRO A 6 59.26 15.03 24.60
C PRO A 6 58.15 14.76 23.58
N GLU A 7 57.92 13.47 23.32
CA GLU A 7 56.89 12.93 22.45
C GLU A 7 55.51 13.05 23.12
N ILE A 8 54.63 13.85 22.53
CA ILE A 8 53.24 13.98 22.96
C ILE A 8 52.48 12.76 22.47
N ALA A 9 52.12 11.86 23.38
CA ALA A 9 51.28 10.71 23.10
C ALA A 9 49.88 11.16 22.65
N THR A 10 49.60 11.03 21.35
CA THR A 10 48.25 11.15 20.80
C THR A 10 47.45 9.91 21.17
N ALA A 11 46.45 10.08 22.03
CA ALA A 11 45.44 9.08 22.32
C ALA A 11 44.53 8.91 21.09
N ASP A 12 44.88 7.99 20.18
CA ASP A 12 44.03 7.58 19.07
C ASP A 12 43.09 6.45 19.56
N GLY A 13 41.93 6.84 20.09
CA GLY A 13 40.86 5.91 20.44
C GLY A 13 40.23 5.31 19.18
N PRO A 14 39.81 4.03 19.19
CA PRO A 14 39.30 3.37 18.01
C PRO A 14 38.09 4.13 17.42
N PRO A 15 37.97 4.20 16.08
CA PRO A 15 36.88 4.92 15.43
C PRO A 15 35.55 4.36 15.92
N ARG A 16 34.70 5.24 16.46
CA ARG A 16 33.34 4.91 16.88
C ARG A 16 32.62 4.26 15.70
N ARG A 17 32.44 2.93 15.75
CA ARG A 17 31.66 2.19 14.75
C ARG A 17 30.26 2.78 14.76
N GLY A 18 29.93 3.54 13.71
CA GLY A 18 28.59 4.08 13.52
C GLY A 18 27.55 2.96 13.54
N ARG A 19 26.35 3.26 14.05
CA ARG A 19 25.22 2.33 14.03
C ARG A 19 25.04 1.79 12.60
N PRO A 20 24.94 0.46 12.40
CA PRO A 20 24.77 -0.10 11.07
C PRO A 20 23.57 0.55 10.37
N PRO A 21 23.66 0.78 9.05
CA PRO A 21 22.57 1.41 8.29
C PRO A 21 21.30 0.58 8.43
N VAL A 22 20.17 1.28 8.67
CA VAL A 22 18.84 0.66 8.77
C VAL A 22 18.53 -0.04 7.45
N SER A 23 18.21 -1.34 7.50
CA SER A 23 17.83 -2.12 6.32
C SER A 23 16.54 -1.58 5.68
N GLU A 24 16.34 -1.85 4.40
CA GLU A 24 15.11 -1.44 3.71
C GLU A 24 13.87 -2.07 4.36
N GLU A 25 13.94 -3.33 4.79
CA GLU A 25 12.85 -3.98 5.52
C GLU A 25 12.53 -3.28 6.83
N GLN A 26 13.53 -2.90 7.62
CA GLN A 26 13.32 -2.14 8.85
C GLN A 26 12.71 -0.76 8.57
N ARG A 27 13.11 -0.12 7.46
CA ARG A 27 12.52 1.15 7.02
C ARG A 27 11.05 0.98 6.66
N GLN A 28 10.69 -0.05 5.89
CA GLN A 28 9.30 -0.31 5.49
C GLN A 28 8.42 -0.65 6.70
N ARG A 29 8.92 -1.46 7.64
CA ARG A 29 8.23 -1.75 8.91
C ARG A 29 7.96 -0.48 9.72
N GLN A 30 8.96 0.40 9.83
CA GLN A 30 8.78 1.67 10.55
C GLN A 30 7.81 2.62 9.84
N ARG A 31 7.81 2.67 8.49
CA ARG A 31 6.81 3.45 7.73
C ARG A 31 5.40 2.91 7.94
N LEU A 32 5.22 1.60 7.93
CA LEU A 32 3.92 0.95 8.17
C LEU A 32 3.41 1.20 9.61
N ASP A 33 4.30 1.15 10.60
CA ASP A 33 3.97 1.43 11.99
C ASP A 33 3.49 2.89 12.18
N ILE A 34 4.23 3.85 11.62
CA ILE A 34 3.82 5.27 11.60
C ILE A 34 2.47 5.42 10.87
N SER A 35 2.25 4.69 9.78
CA SER A 35 1.00 4.72 9.02
C SER A 35 -0.20 4.33 9.88
N ARG A 36 -0.12 3.24 10.64
CA ARG A 36 -1.18 2.79 11.55
C ARG A 36 -1.53 3.85 12.59
N HIS A 37 -0.51 4.45 13.22
CA HIS A 37 -0.72 5.52 14.18
C HIS A 37 -1.36 6.76 13.55
N ALA A 38 -0.92 7.14 12.35
CA ALA A 38 -1.49 8.28 11.62
C ALA A 38 -2.96 8.06 11.29
N VAL A 39 -3.30 6.90 10.73
CA VAL A 39 -4.68 6.55 10.37
C VAL A 39 -5.60 6.55 11.57
N ARG A 40 -5.17 5.92 12.68
CA ARG A 40 -5.95 5.93 13.92
C ARG A 40 -6.23 7.35 14.41
N LEU A 41 -5.22 8.23 14.42
CA LEU A 41 -5.41 9.63 14.80
C LEU A 41 -6.31 10.39 13.83
N PHE A 42 -6.17 10.17 12.52
CA PHE A 42 -7.06 10.78 11.53
C PHE A 42 -8.51 10.34 11.71
N ALA A 43 -8.75 9.07 12.05
CA ALA A 43 -10.09 8.56 12.36
C ALA A 43 -10.66 9.14 13.65
N GLU A 44 -9.85 9.29 14.71
CA GLU A 44 -10.27 9.76 16.04
C GLU A 44 -10.57 11.27 16.10
N GLN A 45 -9.75 12.10 15.45
CA GLN A 45 -9.78 13.57 15.60
C GLN A 45 -9.79 14.34 14.27
N GLY A 46 -9.89 13.63 13.13
CA GLY A 46 -9.86 14.22 11.79
C GLY A 46 -8.45 14.54 11.30
N VAL A 47 -8.30 14.71 9.98
CA VAL A 47 -7.01 15.03 9.36
C VAL A 47 -6.55 16.42 9.78
N ALA A 48 -7.43 17.41 9.72
CA ALA A 48 -7.12 18.79 10.11
C ALA A 48 -6.67 18.90 11.59
N GLY A 49 -7.30 18.15 12.49
CA GLY A 49 -6.99 18.12 13.92
C GLY A 49 -5.71 17.37 14.28
N THR A 50 -5.10 16.65 13.34
CA THR A 50 -3.90 15.84 13.57
C THR A 50 -2.63 16.52 13.07
N SER A 51 -1.62 16.67 13.93
CA SER A 51 -0.30 17.20 13.56
C SER A 51 0.73 16.10 13.30
N GLY A 52 1.78 16.40 12.53
CA GLY A 52 2.90 15.49 12.34
C GLY A 52 3.65 15.16 13.65
N GLU A 53 3.69 16.11 14.59
CA GLU A 53 4.26 15.91 15.92
C GLU A 53 3.48 14.86 16.72
N GLN A 54 2.14 14.94 16.73
CA GLN A 54 1.27 13.95 17.40
C GLN A 54 1.48 12.56 16.83
N ILE A 55 1.57 12.44 15.49
CA ILE A 55 1.81 11.16 14.82
C ILE A 55 3.20 10.62 15.20
N ALA A 56 4.23 11.46 15.16
CA ALA A 56 5.60 11.09 15.51
C ALA A 56 5.69 10.60 16.96
N GLN A 57 5.06 11.33 17.89
CA GLN A 57 4.98 10.96 19.29
C GLN A 57 4.26 9.62 19.49
N ALA A 58 3.11 9.43 18.84
CA ALA A 58 2.33 8.20 18.92
C ALA A 58 3.11 6.98 18.40
N ALA A 59 3.90 7.16 17.34
CA ALA A 59 4.74 6.12 16.74
C ALA A 59 6.13 5.99 17.40
N GLY A 60 6.42 6.71 18.48
CA GLY A 60 7.69 6.61 19.20
C GLY A 60 8.91 7.06 18.39
N VAL A 61 8.74 7.96 17.42
CA VAL A 61 9.82 8.52 16.59
C VAL A 61 9.98 10.02 16.81
N SER A 62 11.17 10.56 16.53
CA SER A 62 11.34 12.02 16.55
C SER A 62 10.63 12.67 15.37
N GLU A 63 10.17 13.90 15.54
CA GLU A 63 9.53 14.69 14.48
C GLU A 63 10.44 14.82 13.23
N ARG A 64 11.75 15.02 13.43
CA ARG A 64 12.74 15.01 12.34
C ARG A 64 12.78 13.66 11.59
N THR A 65 12.59 12.55 12.28
CA THR A 65 12.55 11.21 11.66
C THR A 65 11.26 11.02 10.89
N PHE A 66 10.13 11.49 11.44
CA PHE A 66 8.84 11.48 10.77
C PHE A 66 8.88 12.25 9.43
N TRP A 67 9.30 13.52 9.46
CA TRP A 67 9.38 14.35 8.24
C TRP A 67 10.44 13.86 7.24
N ARG A 68 11.41 13.03 7.67
CA ARG A 68 12.35 12.34 6.76
C ARG A 68 11.65 11.24 5.95
N TYR A 69 10.62 10.60 6.49
CA TYR A 69 9.86 9.56 5.78
C TYR A 69 8.69 10.12 4.99
N PHE A 70 8.04 11.15 5.51
CA PHE A 70 6.76 11.65 5.00
C PHE A 70 6.87 13.15 4.74
N PRO A 71 6.83 13.61 3.48
CA PRO A 71 6.94 15.04 3.17
C PRO A 71 5.76 15.87 3.69
N HIS A 72 4.60 15.24 3.87
CA HIS A 72 3.40 15.82 4.47
C HIS A 72 2.62 14.74 5.23
N LYS A 73 1.81 15.11 6.22
CA LYS A 73 1.15 14.13 7.12
C LYS A 73 0.20 13.19 6.38
N GLU A 74 -0.42 13.65 5.30
CA GLU A 74 -1.36 12.85 4.51
C GLU A 74 -0.65 11.73 3.75
N SER A 75 0.64 11.88 3.41
CA SER A 75 1.43 10.80 2.80
C SER A 75 1.64 9.61 3.75
N CYS A 76 1.35 9.78 5.06
CA CYS A 76 1.46 8.70 6.03
C CYS A 76 0.45 7.56 5.80
N VAL A 77 -0.62 7.75 5.01
CA VAL A 77 -1.55 6.66 4.70
C VAL A 77 -1.04 5.73 3.59
N GLU A 78 -0.05 6.19 2.82
CA GLU A 78 0.48 5.45 1.66
C GLU A 78 0.97 4.03 2.04
N PRO A 79 1.76 3.80 3.12
CA PRO A 79 2.27 2.46 3.42
C PRO A 79 1.17 1.41 3.66
N LEU A 80 0.10 1.75 4.40
CA LEU A 80 -1.03 0.85 4.63
C LEU A 80 -1.77 0.52 3.33
N LEU A 81 -2.07 1.55 2.53
CA LEU A 81 -2.76 1.36 1.26
C LEU A 81 -1.90 0.56 0.26
N THR A 82 -0.59 0.86 0.16
CA THR A 82 0.36 0.13 -0.68
C THR A 82 0.39 -1.34 -0.29
N ARG A 83 0.41 -1.66 1.00
CA ARG A 83 0.37 -3.05 1.48
C ARG A 83 -0.88 -3.79 0.97
N SER A 84 -2.04 -3.16 1.03
CA SER A 84 -3.30 -3.73 0.54
C SER A 84 -3.26 -4.00 -0.98
N VAL A 85 -2.78 -3.02 -1.75
CA VAL A 85 -2.66 -3.16 -3.20
C VAL A 85 -1.59 -4.19 -3.60
N ASP A 86 -0.47 -4.24 -2.90
CA ASP A 86 0.59 -5.23 -3.13
C ASP A 86 0.11 -6.65 -2.87
N ALA A 87 -0.74 -6.86 -1.84
CA ALA A 87 -1.36 -8.14 -1.56
C ALA A 87 -2.28 -8.58 -2.71
N PHE A 88 -3.12 -7.68 -3.23
CA PHE A 88 -3.95 -7.96 -4.40
C PHE A 88 -3.09 -8.28 -5.64
N CYS A 89 -2.06 -7.48 -5.91
CA CYS A 89 -1.11 -7.74 -7.00
C CYS A 89 -0.35 -9.06 -6.82
N ALA A 90 -0.07 -9.50 -5.60
CA ALA A 90 0.53 -10.80 -5.32
C ALA A 90 -0.42 -11.95 -5.70
N VAL A 91 -1.71 -11.83 -5.36
CA VAL A 91 -2.73 -12.80 -5.79
C VAL A 91 -2.78 -12.89 -7.31
N LEU A 92 -2.83 -11.76 -8.02
CA LEU A 92 -2.85 -11.77 -9.48
C LEU A 92 -1.57 -12.34 -10.11
N ARG A 93 -0.40 -12.11 -9.51
CA ARG A 93 0.86 -12.73 -9.97
C ARG A 93 0.88 -14.25 -9.81
N ALA A 94 0.15 -14.78 -8.84
CA ALA A 94 0.03 -16.22 -8.59
C ALA A 94 -1.06 -16.90 -9.45
N TRP A 95 -1.74 -16.16 -10.32
CA TRP A 95 -2.87 -16.67 -11.12
C TRP A 95 -2.46 -17.79 -12.10
N PRO A 96 -2.93 -19.04 -11.91
CA PRO A 96 -2.60 -20.17 -12.78
C PRO A 96 -3.15 -19.97 -14.20
N ALA A 97 -2.38 -20.37 -15.22
CA ALA A 97 -2.70 -20.14 -16.63
C ALA A 97 -3.99 -20.85 -17.11
N ASP A 98 -4.32 -21.96 -16.47
CA ASP A 98 -5.43 -22.86 -16.76
C ASP A 98 -6.69 -22.56 -15.93
N LEU A 99 -6.63 -21.61 -15.01
CA LEU A 99 -7.76 -21.22 -14.15
C LEU A 99 -8.38 -19.91 -14.63
N GLU A 100 -9.71 -19.83 -14.60
CA GLU A 100 -10.43 -18.58 -14.82
C GLU A 100 -10.15 -17.59 -13.68
N LEU A 101 -10.09 -16.27 -13.97
CA LEU A 101 -9.75 -15.27 -12.96
C LEU A 101 -10.74 -15.28 -11.79
N ILE A 102 -12.04 -15.47 -12.08
CA ILE A 102 -13.08 -15.47 -11.04
C ILE A 102 -12.83 -16.56 -10.00
N ASP A 103 -12.44 -17.75 -10.43
CA ASP A 103 -12.22 -18.89 -9.55
C ASP A 103 -10.92 -18.72 -8.77
N HIS A 104 -9.86 -18.22 -9.43
CA HIS A 104 -8.61 -17.86 -8.76
C HIS A 104 -8.82 -16.81 -7.66
N LEU A 105 -9.61 -15.76 -7.93
CA LEU A 105 -9.88 -14.73 -6.92
C LEU A 105 -10.74 -15.26 -5.77
N ARG A 106 -11.73 -16.11 -6.02
CA ARG A 106 -12.54 -16.71 -4.95
C ARG A 106 -11.70 -17.55 -3.98
N GLU A 107 -10.71 -18.26 -4.49
CA GLU A 107 -9.85 -19.13 -3.68
C GLU A 107 -8.69 -18.37 -3.04
N ALA A 108 -7.98 -17.55 -3.81
CA ALA A 108 -6.70 -16.97 -3.41
C ALA A 108 -6.80 -15.51 -2.94
N TYR A 109 -7.80 -14.75 -3.40
CA TYR A 109 -8.03 -13.41 -2.89
C TYR A 109 -8.90 -13.50 -1.65
N THR A 110 -8.26 -13.55 -0.49
CA THR A 110 -8.93 -13.02 0.68
C THR A 110 -8.54 -11.55 0.76
N PRO A 111 -9.48 -10.60 0.88
CA PRO A 111 -9.15 -9.18 1.05
C PRO A 111 -8.24 -8.87 2.26
N VAL A 112 -7.82 -9.90 3.02
CA VAL A 112 -7.25 -9.81 4.36
C VAL A 112 -6.04 -10.74 4.65
N VAL A 113 -5.70 -11.80 3.90
CA VAL A 113 -4.89 -12.87 4.53
C VAL A 113 -3.35 -12.74 4.41
N ASP A 114 -2.74 -12.58 5.60
CA ASP A 114 -1.72 -13.44 6.27
C ASP A 114 -0.56 -12.65 6.91
N SER A 115 -0.59 -11.32 6.80
CA SER A 115 0.41 -10.46 7.44
C SER A 115 -0.16 -9.17 8.06
N SER A 116 -1.40 -8.83 7.72
CA SER A 116 -2.22 -7.77 8.29
C SER A 116 -3.17 -8.38 9.32
N SER A 117 -3.07 -7.97 10.59
CA SER A 117 -4.09 -8.24 11.61
C SER A 117 -5.42 -7.61 11.17
N ASP A 118 -6.55 -8.04 11.73
CA ASP A 118 -7.88 -7.40 11.52
C ASP A 118 -7.81 -5.85 11.63
N GLU A 119 -6.90 -5.35 12.47
CA GLU A 119 -6.59 -3.93 12.65
C GLU A 119 -6.12 -3.20 11.37
N ASP A 120 -5.36 -3.86 10.49
CA ASP A 120 -4.89 -3.25 9.24
C ASP A 120 -6.04 -3.12 8.22
N VAL A 121 -7.00 -4.03 8.25
CA VAL A 121 -8.19 -3.98 7.39
C VAL A 121 -9.04 -2.79 7.78
N ASP A 122 -9.35 -2.67 9.08
CA ASP A 122 -10.12 -1.54 9.60
C ASP A 122 -9.41 -0.22 9.29
N ALA A 123 -8.09 -0.16 9.48
CA ALA A 123 -7.30 1.03 9.15
C ALA A 123 -7.36 1.39 7.65
N VAL A 124 -7.26 0.41 6.74
CA VAL A 124 -7.40 0.68 5.30
C VAL A 124 -8.79 1.23 4.97
N LEU A 125 -9.84 0.62 5.51
CA LEU A 125 -11.21 1.08 5.30
C LEU A 125 -11.46 2.47 5.89
N ASP A 126 -10.88 2.78 7.05
CA ASP A 126 -10.91 4.11 7.65
C ASP A 126 -10.25 5.16 6.75
N VAL A 127 -9.07 4.86 6.19
CA VAL A 127 -8.42 5.75 5.21
C VAL A 127 -9.31 6.01 4.01
N VAL A 128 -9.88 4.94 3.44
CA VAL A 128 -10.74 5.04 2.26
C VAL A 128 -11.97 5.91 2.57
N ARG A 129 -12.61 5.71 3.73
CA ARG A 129 -13.72 6.57 4.20
C ARG A 129 -13.31 8.03 4.30
N LEU A 130 -12.17 8.32 4.93
CA LEU A 130 -11.66 9.69 5.10
C LEU A 130 -11.44 10.39 3.75
N THR A 131 -11.04 9.67 2.70
CA THR A 131 -10.78 10.27 1.38
C THR A 131 -12.01 10.93 0.74
N HIS A 132 -13.23 10.60 1.15
CA HIS A 132 -14.45 11.25 0.65
C HIS A 132 -14.58 12.70 1.13
N GLY A 133 -14.09 12.99 2.34
CA GLY A 133 -14.12 14.33 2.93
C GLY A 133 -12.79 15.09 2.84
N GLU A 134 -11.68 14.39 2.56
CA GLU A 134 -10.32 14.92 2.67
C GLU A 134 -9.59 14.88 1.31
N PRO A 135 -9.59 16.00 0.54
CA PRO A 135 -9.00 16.03 -0.80
C PRO A 135 -7.53 15.65 -0.87
N ALA A 136 -6.75 15.97 0.17
CA ALA A 136 -5.33 15.62 0.24
C ALA A 136 -5.11 14.11 0.40
N LEU A 137 -5.94 13.42 1.20
CA LEU A 137 -5.91 11.95 1.28
C LEU A 137 -6.40 11.32 -0.02
N ARG A 138 -7.44 11.90 -0.64
CA ARG A 138 -7.92 11.44 -1.94
C ARG A 138 -6.84 11.48 -3.01
N ALA A 139 -6.02 12.54 -3.04
CA ALA A 139 -4.91 12.65 -3.97
C ALA A 139 -3.89 11.51 -3.77
N VAL A 140 -3.48 11.25 -2.53
CA VAL A 140 -2.56 10.13 -2.20
C VAL A 140 -3.15 8.79 -2.63
N TYR A 141 -4.42 8.55 -2.34
CA TYR A 141 -5.13 7.32 -2.70
C TYR A 141 -5.19 7.09 -4.21
N LEU A 142 -5.57 8.12 -4.99
CA LEU A 142 -5.65 8.01 -6.45
C LEU A 142 -4.27 7.81 -7.10
N MET A 143 -3.25 8.54 -6.64
CA MET A 143 -1.88 8.39 -7.13
C MET A 143 -1.32 7.00 -6.83
N LEU A 144 -1.67 6.40 -5.70
CA LEU A 144 -1.29 5.02 -5.40
C LEU A 144 -1.90 4.05 -6.42
N HIS A 145 -3.20 4.17 -6.68
CA HIS A 145 -3.89 3.31 -7.65
C HIS A 145 -3.29 3.45 -9.06
N GLU A 146 -2.96 4.68 -9.49
CA GLU A 146 -2.27 4.92 -10.76
C GLU A 146 -0.88 4.25 -10.79
N ARG A 147 -0.10 4.32 -9.72
CA ARG A 147 1.22 3.65 -9.64
C ARG A 147 1.11 2.13 -9.67
N ALA A 148 0.08 1.58 -9.03
CA ALA A 148 -0.16 0.15 -8.98
C ALA A 148 -0.55 -0.44 -10.34
N GLU A 149 -1.07 0.37 -11.27
CA GLU A 149 -1.39 -0.08 -12.64
C GLU A 149 -0.18 -0.67 -13.35
N ALA A 150 1.04 -0.19 -13.08
CA ALA A 150 2.26 -0.76 -13.66
C ALA A 150 2.43 -2.25 -13.32
N ALA A 151 2.12 -2.65 -12.08
CA ALA A 151 2.19 -4.05 -11.66
C ALA A 151 1.11 -4.90 -12.36
N LEU A 152 -0.08 -4.33 -12.58
CA LEU A 152 -1.16 -4.99 -13.31
C LEU A 152 -0.83 -5.18 -14.78
N VAL A 153 -0.20 -4.18 -15.42
CA VAL A 153 0.27 -4.25 -16.80
C VAL A 153 1.21 -5.44 -16.99
N ASP A 154 2.17 -5.65 -16.08
CA ASP A 154 3.11 -6.77 -16.17
C ASP A 154 2.45 -8.15 -16.01
N VAL A 155 1.41 -8.25 -15.18
CA VAL A 155 0.61 -9.47 -15.05
C VAL A 155 -0.17 -9.74 -16.33
N LEU A 156 -0.88 -8.74 -16.84
CA LEU A 156 -1.76 -8.88 -18.00
C LEU A 156 -0.99 -9.09 -19.30
N ALA A 157 0.13 -8.39 -19.51
CA ALA A 157 1.01 -8.59 -20.65
C ALA A 157 1.42 -10.07 -20.79
N ARG A 158 1.85 -10.68 -19.69
CA ARG A 158 2.20 -12.11 -19.65
C ARG A 158 0.99 -13.00 -19.90
N ARG A 159 -0.16 -12.66 -19.32
CA ARG A 159 -1.39 -13.46 -19.47
C ARG A 159 -1.91 -13.49 -20.90
N LEU A 160 -1.86 -12.34 -21.58
CA LEU A 160 -2.38 -12.17 -22.93
C LEU A 160 -1.36 -12.53 -24.01
N GLY A 161 -0.09 -12.75 -23.63
CA GLY A 161 1.00 -12.91 -24.60
C GLY A 161 1.25 -11.64 -25.42
N GLN A 162 0.95 -10.47 -24.86
CA GLN A 162 1.04 -9.17 -25.52
C GLN A 162 2.14 -8.30 -24.90
N PRO A 163 2.73 -7.34 -25.65
CA PRO A 163 3.66 -6.37 -25.09
C PRO A 163 2.99 -5.49 -24.02
N SER A 164 3.72 -5.13 -22.94
CA SER A 164 3.21 -4.24 -21.88
C SER A 164 2.81 -2.84 -22.37
N GLY A 165 3.41 -2.39 -23.48
CA GLY A 165 3.05 -1.12 -24.13
C GLY A 165 1.79 -1.18 -25.00
N ALA A 166 1.20 -2.36 -25.23
CA ALA A 166 -0.02 -2.49 -26.03
C ALA A 166 -1.18 -1.76 -25.35
N ILE A 167 -1.97 -1.01 -26.14
CA ILE A 167 -3.08 -0.22 -25.60
C ILE A 167 -4.10 -1.09 -24.88
N ASP A 168 -4.37 -2.30 -25.39
CA ASP A 168 -5.31 -3.24 -24.80
C ASP A 168 -4.88 -3.68 -23.39
N VAL A 169 -3.59 -3.99 -23.22
CA VAL A 169 -3.01 -4.36 -21.91
C VAL A 169 -3.16 -3.21 -20.92
N ARG A 170 -2.82 -1.99 -21.35
CA ARG A 170 -2.90 -0.79 -20.50
C ARG A 170 -4.34 -0.45 -20.13
N VAL A 171 -5.28 -0.56 -21.07
CA VAL A 171 -6.71 -0.31 -20.83
C VAL A 171 -7.28 -1.37 -19.87
N GLN A 172 -6.92 -2.64 -20.04
CA GLN A 172 -7.34 -3.69 -19.11
C GLN A 172 -6.76 -3.47 -17.71
N ALA A 173 -5.49 -3.09 -17.59
CA ALA A 173 -4.87 -2.78 -16.29
C ALA A 173 -5.57 -1.60 -15.59
N ALA A 174 -5.82 -0.50 -16.30
CA ALA A 174 -6.53 0.66 -15.77
C ALA A 174 -7.97 0.31 -15.36
N ALA A 175 -8.67 -0.49 -16.17
CA ALA A 175 -10.02 -0.96 -15.84
C ALA A 175 -10.02 -1.86 -14.60
N MET A 176 -9.05 -2.77 -14.45
CA MET A 176 -8.90 -3.57 -13.23
C MET A 176 -8.60 -2.71 -12.00
N SER A 177 -7.71 -1.70 -12.12
CA SER A 177 -7.43 -0.75 -11.04
C SER A 177 -8.68 0.03 -10.63
N ALA A 178 -9.49 0.45 -11.61
CA ALA A 178 -10.76 1.12 -11.36
C ALA A 178 -11.78 0.22 -10.65
N VAL A 179 -11.88 -1.06 -11.04
CA VAL A 179 -12.75 -2.02 -10.35
C VAL A 179 -12.32 -2.22 -8.90
N LEU A 180 -11.01 -2.42 -8.66
CA LEU A 180 -10.48 -2.55 -7.30
C LEU A 180 -10.82 -1.32 -6.46
N ARG A 181 -10.52 -0.12 -6.98
CA ARG A 181 -10.82 1.15 -6.30
C ARG A 181 -12.30 1.28 -5.95
N VAL A 182 -13.19 1.07 -6.92
CA VAL A 182 -14.65 1.18 -6.72
C VAL A 182 -15.16 0.15 -5.72
N ALA A 183 -14.69 -1.09 -5.79
CA ALA A 183 -15.08 -2.13 -4.85
C ALA A 183 -14.60 -1.80 -3.41
N THR A 184 -13.40 -1.25 -3.26
CA THR A 184 -12.86 -0.82 -1.97
C THR A 184 -13.64 0.37 -1.40
N ASP A 185 -13.97 1.36 -2.24
CA ASP A 185 -14.84 2.49 -1.86
C ASP A 185 -16.20 1.97 -1.35
N ASP A 186 -16.81 1.02 -2.07
CA ASP A 186 -18.13 0.44 -1.74
C ASP A 186 -18.12 -0.31 -0.40
N VAL A 187 -17.15 -1.19 -0.17
CA VAL A 187 -17.04 -1.91 1.11
C VAL A 187 -16.72 -0.97 2.27
N ALA A 188 -15.93 0.07 2.05
CA ALA A 188 -15.62 1.06 3.07
C ALA A 188 -16.87 1.85 3.52
N GLN A 189 -17.81 2.10 2.60
CA GLN A 189 -19.11 2.71 2.91
C GLN A 189 -20.10 1.73 3.54
N ALA A 190 -20.13 0.48 3.06
CA ALA A 190 -21.05 -0.54 3.56
C ALA A 190 -20.73 -1.01 5.00
N THR A 191 -19.48 -0.84 5.44
CA THR A 191 -18.96 -1.28 6.75
C THR A 191 -18.92 -0.17 7.79
N VAL A 192 -19.64 0.94 7.58
CA VAL A 192 -19.76 2.00 8.59
C VAL A 192 -20.47 1.43 9.83
N GLY A 193 -19.70 1.21 10.90
CA GLY A 193 -20.18 0.60 12.16
C GLY A 193 -19.60 -0.79 12.46
N GLY A 194 -18.72 -1.32 11.60
CA GLY A 194 -17.97 -2.55 11.84
C GLY A 194 -17.89 -3.43 10.61
N VAL A 195 -16.83 -4.23 10.55
CA VAL A 195 -16.57 -5.19 9.48
C VAL A 195 -16.99 -6.59 9.94
N THR A 196 -17.70 -7.32 9.10
CA THR A 196 -18.02 -8.74 9.34
C THR A 196 -17.42 -9.63 8.25
N ALA A 197 -17.20 -10.90 8.56
CA ALA A 197 -16.70 -11.87 7.59
C ALA A 197 -17.62 -11.96 6.36
N ASP A 198 -18.95 -11.98 6.55
CA ASP A 198 -19.93 -12.02 5.47
C ASP A 198 -19.83 -10.82 4.52
N MET A 199 -19.57 -9.62 5.06
CA MET A 199 -19.37 -8.42 4.24
C MET A 199 -18.11 -8.51 3.39
N LEU A 200 -17.01 -9.03 3.95
CA LEU A 200 -15.75 -9.23 3.23
C LEU A 200 -15.87 -10.33 2.16
N ASP A 201 -16.60 -11.41 2.47
CA ASP A 201 -16.89 -12.48 1.52
C ASP A 201 -17.75 -11.98 0.35
N GLY A 202 -18.76 -11.15 0.63
CA GLY A 202 -19.56 -10.49 -0.39
C GLY A 202 -18.74 -9.56 -1.28
N HIS A 203 -17.85 -8.75 -0.67
CA HIS A 203 -16.92 -7.89 -1.40
C HIS A 203 -15.98 -8.70 -2.32
N ARG A 204 -15.40 -9.81 -1.84
CA ARG A 204 -14.58 -10.72 -2.66
C ARG A 204 -15.34 -11.22 -3.87
N GLU A 205 -16.57 -11.69 -3.69
CA GLU A 205 -17.41 -12.21 -4.78
C GLU A 205 -17.75 -11.12 -5.80
N GLN A 206 -18.09 -9.92 -5.33
CA GLN A 206 -18.36 -8.76 -6.20
C GLN A 206 -17.13 -8.36 -7.02
N LEU A 207 -15.96 -8.27 -6.36
CA LEU A 207 -14.69 -7.96 -7.03
C LEU A 207 -14.34 -9.01 -8.08
N ALA A 208 -14.45 -10.30 -7.75
CA ALA A 208 -14.14 -11.40 -8.65
C ALA A 208 -15.03 -11.38 -9.91
N ARG A 209 -16.33 -11.10 -9.74
CA ARG A 209 -17.26 -10.93 -10.87
C ARG A 209 -16.92 -9.72 -11.72
N ALA A 210 -16.71 -8.56 -11.11
CA ALA A 210 -16.47 -7.31 -11.83
C ALA A 210 -15.18 -7.37 -12.65
N LEU A 211 -14.09 -7.90 -12.08
CA LEU A 211 -12.81 -8.06 -12.79
C LEU A 211 -12.93 -9.04 -13.96
N SER A 212 -13.66 -10.13 -13.78
CA SER A 212 -13.86 -11.13 -14.84
C SER A 212 -14.70 -10.60 -15.99
N LEU A 213 -15.70 -9.74 -15.71
CA LEU A 213 -16.48 -9.05 -16.74
C LEU A 213 -15.60 -8.09 -17.56
N VAL A 214 -14.73 -7.32 -16.90
CA VAL A 214 -13.81 -6.38 -17.56
C VAL A 214 -12.87 -7.11 -18.51
N LEU A 215 -12.25 -8.21 -18.08
CA LEU A 215 -11.33 -8.97 -18.93
C LEU A 215 -12.04 -9.62 -20.13
N ARG A 216 -13.22 -10.20 -19.92
CA ARG A 216 -14.00 -10.84 -21.01
C ARG A 216 -14.54 -9.83 -22.01
N GLY A 217 -15.10 -8.71 -21.53
CA GLY A 217 -15.68 -7.68 -22.40
C GLY A 217 -14.63 -7.04 -23.32
N LEU A 218 -13.41 -6.86 -22.84
CA LEU A 218 -12.32 -6.29 -23.63
C LEU A 218 -11.71 -7.30 -24.60
N ALA A 219 -11.60 -8.58 -24.23
CA ALA A 219 -11.15 -9.63 -25.15
C ALA A 219 -12.10 -9.80 -26.37
N GLN A 220 -13.41 -9.63 -26.15
CA GLN A 220 -14.41 -9.71 -27.21
C GLN A 220 -14.41 -8.47 -28.13
N ALA A 221 -14.06 -7.30 -27.60
CA ALA A 221 -14.00 -6.05 -28.37
C ALA A 221 -12.79 -5.96 -29.32
N VAL A 222 -11.70 -6.67 -29.02
CA VAL A 222 -10.46 -6.67 -29.83
C VAL A 222 -10.46 -7.79 -30.88
N GLY A 223 -11.26 -8.84 -30.68
CA GLY A 223 -11.40 -9.97 -31.60
C GLY A 223 -12.46 -9.82 -32.69
N GLY A 224 -13.03 -8.62 -32.87
CA GLY A 224 -14.10 -8.30 -33.83
C GLY A 224 -13.65 -7.40 -34.97
#